data_AF-A0A172ZAY3-F1
#
_entry.id   AF-A0A172ZAY3-F1
#
_cell.length_a   1.000
_cell.length_b   1.000
_cell.length_c   1.000
_cell.angle_alpha   90.00
_cell.angle_beta   90.00
_cell.angle_gamma   90.00
#
_symmetry.space_group_name_H-M   'P 1'
#
loop_
_entity.id
_entity.type
_entity.pdbx_description
1 polymer ?
#
loop_
_entity_poly.entity_id
_entity_poly.type
_entity_poly.pdbx_seq_one_letter_code
_entity_poly.pdbx_strand_id
1 'polypeptide(L)'
;MNNNRKVCLYDLEQLALIIKTKSGVIYFNQAGGYSCMQPSVEGIFTFIEDDTKDALNFLMKYTLNKTNLTNEDADFIDVYFKGNRNTNFLSIDRHRLSESMEAWLNVNICYQENSRISFEGFTENEGVLTWSNSD
;
A
#
# COMPACT_ATOMS: atom_id res chain seq x y z
N MET A 1 -4.06 12.29 -27.90
CA MET A 1 -3.48 12.87 -26.67
C MET A 1 -3.81 11.92 -25.53
N ASN A 2 -2.81 11.27 -24.93
CA ASN A 2 -3.03 10.45 -23.74
C ASN A 2 -3.30 11.39 -22.56
N ASN A 3 -4.58 11.61 -22.26
CA ASN A 3 -5.01 12.44 -21.14
C ASN A 3 -5.03 11.58 -19.87
N ASN A 4 -3.86 11.05 -19.47
CA ASN A 4 -3.76 10.19 -18.30
C ASN A 4 -4.08 11.03 -17.05
N ARG A 5 -5.24 10.78 -16.44
CA ARG A 5 -5.64 11.40 -15.17
C ARG A 5 -4.67 10.94 -14.10
N LYS A 6 -4.01 11.88 -13.43
CA LYS A 6 -3.01 11.58 -12.40
C LYS A 6 -3.35 12.26 -11.08
N VAL A 7 -3.14 11.55 -9.98
CA VAL A 7 -3.35 12.07 -8.61
C VAL A 7 -2.05 11.89 -7.82
N CYS A 8 -1.58 12.99 -7.22
CA CYS A 8 -0.40 13.02 -6.34
C CYS A 8 -0.81 12.66 -4.91
N LEU A 9 -0.01 11.84 -4.23
CA LEU A 9 -0.28 11.37 -2.86
C LEU A 9 0.72 11.87 -1.81
N TYR A 10 1.52 12.91 -2.10
CA TYR A 10 2.57 13.38 -1.18
C TYR A 10 2.01 13.83 0.18
N ASP A 11 0.84 14.47 0.19
CA ASP A 11 0.20 15.01 1.41
C ASP A 11 -0.74 13.99 2.08
N LEU A 12 -0.56 12.70 1.83
CA LEU A 12 -1.43 11.64 2.35
C LEU A 12 -1.18 11.36 3.85
N GLU A 13 -2.06 11.84 4.72
CA GLU A 13 -1.92 11.68 6.19
C GLU A 13 -2.41 10.34 6.77
N GLN A 14 -2.94 9.45 5.92
CA GLN A 14 -3.58 8.20 6.33
C GLN A 14 -3.08 7.02 5.48
N LEU A 15 -3.23 5.81 6.02
CA LEU A 15 -2.95 4.61 5.27
C LEU A 15 -3.99 4.42 4.17
N ALA A 16 -3.55 4.25 2.93
CA ALA A 16 -4.42 4.08 1.77
C ALA A 16 -4.04 2.85 0.96
N LEU A 17 -5.04 2.31 0.27
CA LEU A 17 -4.91 1.19 -0.64
C LEU A 17 -5.30 1.63 -2.05
N ILE A 18 -4.42 1.36 -3.01
CA ILE A 18 -4.74 1.44 -4.44
C ILE A 18 -4.97 0.02 -4.93
N ILE A 19 -6.22 -0.32 -5.24
CA ILE A 19 -6.59 -1.61 -5.84
C ILE A 19 -6.26 -1.53 -7.34
N LYS A 20 -5.35 -2.39 -7.82
CA LYS A 20 -4.83 -2.33 -9.20
C LYS A 20 -5.92 -2.76 -10.18
N THR A 21 -6.34 -1.84 -11.05
CA THR A 21 -7.36 -2.10 -12.07
C THR A 21 -7.28 -1.04 -13.18
N LYS A 22 -7.95 -1.29 -14.31
CA LYS A 22 -8.00 -0.37 -15.45
C LYS A 22 -9.02 0.76 -15.22
N SER A 23 -8.77 1.62 -14.23
CA SER A 23 -9.67 2.73 -13.84
C SER A 23 -9.54 3.97 -14.73
N GLY A 24 -8.45 4.08 -15.48
CA GLY A 24 -7.99 5.26 -16.20
C GLY A 24 -7.51 6.39 -15.28
N VAL A 25 -7.19 6.11 -14.02
CA VAL A 25 -6.61 7.05 -13.04
C VAL A 25 -5.33 6.46 -12.47
N ILE A 26 -4.23 7.19 -12.61
CA ILE A 26 -2.90 6.80 -12.09
C ILE A 26 -2.62 7.58 -10.81
N TYR A 27 -2.29 6.87 -9.75
CA TYR A 27 -1.82 7.44 -8.50
C TYR A 27 -0.30 7.34 -8.43
N PHE A 28 0.35 8.35 -7.86
CA PHE A 28 1.80 8.36 -7.67
C PHE A 28 2.17 9.00 -6.34
N ASN A 29 3.31 8.59 -5.79
CA ASN A 29 3.80 9.06 -4.50
C ASN A 29 5.34 9.18 -4.52
N GLN A 30 5.89 9.93 -3.57
CA GLN A 30 7.31 9.86 -3.23
C GLN A 30 7.50 8.67 -2.30
N ALA A 31 8.57 7.89 -2.52
CA ALA A 31 8.79 6.64 -1.80
C ALA A 31 10.28 6.30 -1.68
N GLY A 32 10.62 5.38 -0.78
CA GLY A 32 11.99 4.91 -0.56
C GLY A 32 12.93 5.88 0.14
N GLY A 33 12.39 6.73 1.03
CA GLY A 33 13.14 7.70 1.84
C GLY A 33 14.02 8.60 0.97
N TYR A 34 15.28 8.75 1.38
CA TYR A 34 16.29 9.59 0.69
C TYR A 34 16.54 9.24 -0.79
N SER A 35 16.09 8.09 -1.28
CA SER A 35 16.19 7.76 -2.71
C SER A 35 15.15 8.49 -3.56
N CYS A 36 14.12 9.08 -2.93
CA CYS A 36 13.08 9.89 -3.55
C CYS A 36 12.48 9.26 -4.81
N MET A 37 12.21 7.96 -4.76
CA MET A 37 11.59 7.23 -5.86
C MET A 37 10.16 7.73 -6.12
N GLN A 38 9.71 7.62 -7.36
CA GLN A 38 8.42 8.16 -7.82
C GLN A 38 7.55 7.06 -8.43
N PRO A 39 7.20 6.01 -7.65
CA PRO A 39 6.37 4.94 -8.16
C PRO A 39 4.96 5.43 -8.50
N SER A 40 4.31 4.74 -9.43
CA SER A 40 2.94 5.03 -9.82
C SER A 40 2.21 3.78 -10.25
N VAL A 41 0.90 3.74 -10.03
CA VAL A 41 0.05 2.63 -10.47
C VAL A 41 -1.35 3.12 -10.84
N GLU A 42 -1.96 2.46 -11.82
CA GLU A 42 -3.37 2.67 -12.17
C GLU A 42 -4.27 1.83 -11.25
N GLY A 43 -5.35 2.43 -10.74
CA GLY A 43 -6.24 1.69 -9.86
C GLY A 43 -7.40 2.49 -9.28
N ILE A 44 -8.08 1.89 -8.31
CA ILE A 44 -9.11 2.54 -7.49
C ILE A 44 -8.48 2.82 -6.12
N PHE A 45 -8.62 4.04 -5.63
CA PHE A 45 -8.03 4.49 -4.37
C PHE A 45 -9.09 4.47 -3.26
N THR A 46 -8.70 3.95 -2.09
CA THR A 46 -9.50 3.97 -0.87
C THR A 46 -8.59 4.16 0.34
N PHE A 47 -9.17 4.60 1.45
CA PHE A 47 -8.48 4.59 2.74
C PHE A 47 -8.62 3.23 3.43
N ILE A 48 -7.62 2.91 4.25
CA ILE A 48 -7.72 1.89 5.28
C ILE A 48 -8.09 2.60 6.57
N GLU A 49 -9.21 2.20 7.19
CA GLU A 49 -9.56 2.70 8.52
C GLU A 49 -8.46 2.29 9.51
N ASP A 50 -7.74 3.25 10.06
CA ASP A 50 -6.67 3.04 11.05
C ASP A 50 -6.73 4.18 12.09
N ASP A 51 -7.84 4.24 12.84
CA ASP A 51 -8.15 5.35 13.75
C ASP A 51 -7.05 5.58 14.80
N THR A 52 -6.39 4.51 15.26
CA THR A 52 -5.29 4.59 16.22
C THR A 52 -3.95 4.91 15.56
N LYS A 53 -3.88 4.89 14.22
CA LYS A 53 -2.67 5.02 13.40
C LYS A 53 -1.63 3.93 13.72
N ASP A 54 -2.04 2.81 14.31
CA ASP A 54 -1.09 1.77 14.74
C ASP A 54 -0.43 1.10 13.55
N ALA A 55 -1.19 0.81 12.49
CA ALA A 55 -0.65 0.19 11.27
C ALA A 55 0.26 1.17 10.53
N LEU A 56 -0.19 2.42 10.39
CA LEU A 56 0.61 3.48 9.78
C LEU A 56 1.94 3.68 10.52
N ASN A 57 1.91 3.87 11.84
CA ASN A 57 3.10 4.09 12.66
C ASN A 57 4.07 2.90 12.62
N PHE A 58 3.53 1.67 12.64
CA PHE A 58 4.34 0.46 12.48
C PHE A 58 5.06 0.46 11.13
N LEU A 59 4.33 0.65 10.03
CA LEU A 59 4.90 0.60 8.69
C LEU A 59 5.91 1.72 8.45
N MET A 60 5.59 2.95 8.87
CA MET A 60 6.52 4.09 8.80
C MET A 60 7.84 3.77 9.51
N LYS A 61 7.77 3.27 10.75
CA LYS A 61 8.98 2.96 11.53
C LYS A 61 9.75 1.78 10.96
N TYR A 62 9.06 0.73 10.53
CA TYR A 62 9.69 -0.51 10.09
C TYR A 62 10.33 -0.38 8.71
N THR A 63 9.69 0.35 7.81
CA THR A 63 10.15 0.49 6.42
C THR A 63 11.01 1.71 6.17
N LEU A 64 11.29 2.52 7.21
CA LEU A 64 12.12 3.73 7.12
C LEU A 64 13.43 3.46 6.35
N ASN A 65 13.67 4.26 5.32
CA ASN A 65 14.82 4.19 4.40
C ASN A 65 14.95 2.89 3.58
N LYS A 66 13.95 2.00 3.58
CA LYS A 66 13.98 0.81 2.74
C LYS A 66 13.63 1.17 1.30
N THR A 67 14.54 0.85 0.38
CA THR A 67 14.34 1.00 -1.07
C THR A 67 13.81 -0.28 -1.74
N ASN A 68 13.84 -1.40 -1.03
CA ASN A 68 13.27 -2.68 -1.39
C ASN A 68 12.95 -3.46 -0.11
N LEU A 69 12.08 -4.46 -0.20
CA LEU A 69 11.85 -5.43 0.88
C LEU A 69 12.60 -6.74 0.62
N THR A 70 12.93 -7.45 1.68
CA THR A 70 13.37 -8.85 1.62
C THR A 70 12.23 -9.82 1.93
N ASN A 71 12.49 -11.13 1.83
CA ASN A 71 11.50 -12.13 2.26
C ASN A 71 11.26 -12.04 3.77
N GLU A 72 12.30 -11.79 4.56
CA GLU A 72 12.21 -11.64 6.01
C GLU A 72 11.38 -10.41 6.39
N ASP A 73 11.55 -9.30 5.65
CA ASP A 73 10.72 -8.10 5.84
C ASP A 73 9.24 -8.41 5.59
N ALA A 74 8.98 -9.10 4.50
CA ALA A 74 7.62 -9.44 4.10
C ALA A 74 6.99 -10.46 5.07
N ASP A 75 7.76 -11.43 5.61
CA ASP A 75 7.28 -12.33 6.66
C ASP A 75 6.89 -11.58 7.93
N PHE A 76 7.73 -10.63 8.35
CA PHE A 76 7.48 -9.83 9.54
C PHE A 76 6.25 -8.92 9.39
N ILE A 77 6.10 -8.27 8.24
CA ILE A 77 4.93 -7.44 7.94
C ILE A 77 3.66 -8.30 7.84
N ASP A 78 3.71 -9.48 7.22
CA ASP A 78 2.54 -10.37 7.11
C ASP A 78 2.07 -10.87 8.49
N VAL A 79 3.00 -11.14 9.41
CA VAL A 79 2.65 -11.47 10.80
C VAL A 79 1.93 -10.29 11.47
N TYR A 80 2.41 -9.07 11.26
CA TYR A 80 1.75 -7.87 11.78
C TYR A 80 0.35 -7.69 11.16
N PHE A 81 0.23 -7.79 9.83
CA PHE A 81 -1.04 -7.64 9.12
C PHE A 81 -2.09 -8.61 9.65
N LYS A 82 -1.76 -9.89 9.77
CA LYS A 82 -2.67 -10.91 10.32
C LYS A 82 -3.14 -10.61 11.74
N GLY A 83 -2.31 -9.96 12.57
CA GLY A 83 -2.63 -9.56 13.93
C GLY A 83 -3.49 -8.29 14.02
N ASN A 84 -3.51 -7.47 12.98
CA ASN A 84 -4.20 -6.18 12.94
C ASN A 84 -5.50 -6.27 12.13
N ARG A 85 -6.64 -6.00 12.78
CA ARG A 85 -7.98 -6.14 12.19
C ARG A 85 -8.24 -5.24 10.99
N ASN A 86 -7.47 -4.18 10.81
CA ASN A 86 -7.62 -3.22 9.73
C ASN A 86 -6.74 -3.55 8.53
N THR A 87 -5.82 -4.51 8.66
CA THR A 87 -4.90 -4.93 7.58
C THR A 87 -4.85 -6.45 7.38
N ASN A 88 -5.58 -7.25 8.17
CA ASN A 88 -5.53 -8.72 8.13
C ASN A 88 -5.96 -9.36 6.80
N PHE A 89 -6.58 -8.59 5.91
CA PHE A 89 -6.94 -9.01 4.55
C PHE A 89 -5.83 -8.73 3.54
N LEU A 90 -4.69 -8.19 3.99
CA LEU A 90 -3.53 -7.89 3.16
C LEU A 90 -2.37 -8.85 3.47
N SER A 91 -1.56 -9.11 2.45
CA SER A 91 -0.25 -9.74 2.57
C SER A 91 0.72 -9.11 1.58
N ILE A 92 2.01 -9.14 1.85
CA ILE A 92 3.02 -8.60 0.94
C ILE A 92 3.16 -9.50 -0.30
N ASP A 93 3.18 -8.87 -1.47
CA ASP A 93 3.42 -9.56 -2.73
C ASP A 93 4.90 -9.92 -2.87
N ARG A 94 5.19 -11.22 -2.72
CA ARG A 94 6.55 -11.78 -2.76
C ARG A 94 7.19 -11.70 -4.16
N HIS A 95 6.39 -11.56 -5.21
CA HIS A 95 6.91 -11.41 -6.57
C HIS A 95 7.38 -9.97 -6.85
N ARG A 96 7.03 -9.01 -5.99
CA ARG A 96 7.30 -7.58 -6.18
C ARG A 96 8.01 -6.94 -4.99
N LEU A 97 8.82 -7.71 -4.29
CA LEU A 97 9.62 -7.23 -3.14
C LEU A 97 10.63 -6.15 -3.55
N SER A 98 11.26 -6.29 -4.72
CA SER A 98 12.18 -5.29 -5.27
C SER A 98 11.50 -3.98 -5.68
N GLU A 99 10.17 -3.99 -5.79
CA GLU A 99 9.34 -2.81 -6.09
C GLU A 99 8.58 -2.30 -4.86
N SER A 100 8.80 -2.91 -3.69
CA SER A 100 8.15 -2.54 -2.43
C SER A 100 9.15 -1.84 -1.53
N MET A 101 8.82 -0.67 -1.04
CA MET A 101 9.73 0.28 -0.39
C MET A 101 8.97 1.10 0.65
N GLU A 102 9.67 1.93 1.42
CA GLU A 102 9.03 2.93 2.28
C GLU A 102 7.96 3.70 1.51
N ALA A 103 6.77 3.88 2.10
CA ALA A 103 5.61 4.54 1.52
C ALA A 103 4.97 3.88 0.29
N TRP A 104 5.45 2.70 -0.14
CA TRP A 104 4.90 1.99 -1.29
C TRP A 104 5.09 0.47 -1.21
N LEU A 105 4.07 -0.24 -0.74
CA LEU A 105 4.12 -1.70 -0.57
C LEU A 105 3.19 -2.40 -1.56
N ASN A 106 3.72 -3.31 -2.37
CA ASN A 106 2.89 -4.18 -3.19
C ASN A 106 2.26 -5.26 -2.31
N VAL A 107 0.94 -5.40 -2.40
CA VAL A 107 0.16 -6.31 -1.54
C VAL A 107 -0.80 -7.16 -2.35
N ASN A 108 -1.07 -8.36 -1.84
CA ASN A 108 -2.20 -9.18 -2.23
C ASN A 108 -3.40 -8.87 -1.32
N ILE A 109 -4.60 -8.87 -1.88
CA ILE A 109 -5.86 -8.55 -1.22
C ILE A 109 -6.73 -9.81 -1.12
N CYS A 110 -7.10 -10.20 0.10
CA CYS A 110 -7.95 -11.34 0.40
C CYS A 110 -9.29 -10.89 1.03
N TYR A 111 -10.29 -10.62 0.19
CA TYR A 111 -11.59 -10.10 0.62
C TYR A 111 -12.39 -11.03 1.57
N GLN A 112 -12.06 -12.32 1.62
CA GLN A 112 -12.75 -13.29 2.47
C GLN A 112 -12.38 -13.17 3.95
N GLU A 113 -11.24 -12.53 4.27
CA GLU A 113 -10.64 -12.53 5.61
C GLU A 113 -11.07 -11.33 6.48
N ASN A 114 -11.88 -10.40 5.96
CA ASN A 114 -12.33 -9.23 6.72
C ASN A 114 -13.79 -8.85 6.45
N SER A 115 -14.65 -9.09 7.44
CA SER A 115 -16.08 -8.77 7.40
C SER A 115 -16.41 -7.28 7.61
N ARG A 116 -15.41 -6.44 7.89
CA ARG A 116 -15.60 -5.00 8.18
C ARG A 116 -15.35 -4.10 6.99
N ILE A 117 -14.66 -4.60 5.96
CA ILE A 117 -14.39 -3.80 4.78
C ILE A 117 -15.38 -4.19 3.69
N SER A 118 -16.27 -3.27 3.36
CA SER A 118 -17.29 -3.45 2.33
C SER A 118 -16.69 -3.16 0.94
N PHE A 119 -15.86 -4.09 0.46
CA PHE A 119 -15.41 -4.12 -0.93
C PHE A 119 -16.38 -4.93 -1.78
N GLU A 120 -17.55 -4.37 -2.04
CA GLU A 120 -18.59 -5.04 -2.85
C GLU A 120 -18.26 -4.98 -4.34
N GLY A 121 -18.27 -6.14 -5.00
CA GLY A 121 -18.09 -6.25 -6.46
C GLY A 121 -16.64 -6.22 -6.96
N PHE A 122 -15.66 -6.06 -6.06
CA PHE A 122 -14.24 -6.15 -6.40
C PHE A 122 -13.79 -7.60 -6.61
N THR A 123 -12.94 -7.82 -7.60
CA THR A 123 -12.36 -9.14 -7.90
C THR A 123 -10.83 -9.09 -7.99
N GLU A 124 -10.27 -7.90 -8.10
CA GLU A 124 -8.86 -7.61 -8.17
C GLU A 124 -8.19 -7.92 -6.84
N ASN A 125 -7.18 -8.77 -6.87
CA ASN A 125 -6.48 -9.27 -5.69
C ASN A 125 -5.10 -8.64 -5.52
N GLU A 126 -4.73 -7.65 -6.34
CA GLU A 126 -3.46 -6.95 -6.25
C GLU A 126 -3.66 -5.49 -5.90
N GLY A 127 -2.81 -4.97 -5.02
CA GLY A 127 -2.87 -3.59 -4.57
C GLY A 127 -1.51 -2.96 -4.30
N VAL A 128 -1.56 -1.68 -3.97
CA VAL A 128 -0.46 -0.93 -3.35
C VAL A 128 -0.97 -0.31 -2.07
N LEU A 129 -0.36 -0.67 -0.95
CA LEU A 129 -0.55 0.02 0.33
C LEU A 129 0.43 1.19 0.40
N THR A 130 -0.06 2.40 0.65
CA THR A 130 0.73 3.64 0.57
C THR A 130 0.30 4.65 1.64
N TRP A 131 1.22 5.55 1.98
CA TRP A 131 1.07 6.65 2.94
C TRP A 131 2.07 7.76 2.57
N SER A 132 2.01 8.94 3.19
CA SER A 132 3.01 10.00 2.92
C SER A 132 4.43 9.57 3.32
N ASN A 133 5.42 9.86 2.47
CA ASN A 133 6.84 9.64 2.79
C ASN A 133 7.27 10.52 3.96
N SER A 134 8.25 10.06 4.75
CA SER A 134 8.66 10.74 5.98
C SER A 134 9.66 11.90 5.81
N ASP A 135 10.14 12.16 4.58
CA ASP A 135 11.08 13.26 4.24
C ASP A 135 10.44 14.64 4.13
#